data_AF-A0A450YKS2-F1
#
_entry.id   AF-A0A450YKS2-F1
#
_cell.length_a   1.000
_cell.length_b   1.000
_cell.length_c   1.000
_cell.angle_alpha   90.00
_cell.angle_beta   90.00
_cell.angle_gamma   90.00
#
_symmetry.space_group_name_H-M   'P 1'
#
loop_
_entity.id
_entity.type
_entity.pdbx_description
1 polymer ?
#
loop_
_entity_poly.entity_id
_entity_poly.type
_entity_poly.pdbx_seq_one_letter_code
_entity_poly.pdbx_strand_id
1 'polypeptide(L)'
;MAAITFDTLKFVKTLKDARFDDEQAEAISHAFRNAQQESELATKSDIRLLEGKIDTLKNAIDSLRWILGIIVILVIIPIIKDLF
;
A
#
# COMPACT_ATOMS: atom_id res chain seq x y z
N MET A 1 1.47 3.56 -13.52
CA MET A 1 0.06 3.40 -13.10
C MET A 1 -0.58 2.43 -14.07
N ALA A 2 -0.90 1.20 -13.65
CA ALA A 2 -1.76 0.35 -14.48
C ALA A 2 -3.20 0.84 -14.25
N ALA A 3 -3.68 1.72 -15.12
CA ALA A 3 -5.08 2.09 -15.14
C ALA A 3 -5.86 0.83 -15.44
N ILE A 4 -6.68 0.36 -14.49
CA ILE A 4 -7.65 -0.69 -14.77
C ILE A 4 -8.72 -0.01 -15.63
N THR A 5 -8.59 -0.11 -16.95
CA THR A 5 -9.55 0.49 -17.88
C THR A 5 -10.88 -0.25 -17.76
N PHE A 6 -11.91 0.44 -17.28
CA PHE A 6 -13.27 -0.08 -17.28
C PHE A 6 -13.82 -0.06 -18.71
N ASP A 7 -14.02 -1.24 -19.30
CA ASP A 7 -14.60 -1.41 -20.64
C ASP A 7 -16.13 -1.38 -20.55
N THR A 8 -16.69 -0.17 -20.69
CA THR A 8 -18.14 0.10 -20.72
C THR A 8 -18.85 -0.78 -21.76
N LEU A 9 -18.24 -1.03 -22.92
CA LEU A 9 -18.87 -1.81 -24.00
C LEU A 9 -19.00 -3.28 -23.62
N LYS A 10 -17.95 -3.87 -23.05
CA LYS A 10 -17.99 -5.26 -22.55
C LYS A 10 -19.00 -5.41 -21.41
N PHE A 11 -19.09 -4.41 -20.55
CA PHE A 11 -20.02 -4.40 -19.42
C PHE A 11 -21.48 -4.34 -19.89
N VAL A 12 -21.82 -3.41 -20.80
CA VAL A 12 -23.15 -3.31 -21.40
C VAL A 12 -23.55 -4.61 -22.10
N LYS A 13 -22.65 -5.21 -22.90
CA LYS A 13 -22.91 -6.52 -23.55
C LYS A 13 -23.25 -7.61 -22.54
N THR A 14 -22.51 -7.67 -21.43
CA THR A 14 -22.75 -8.66 -20.36
C THR A 14 -24.14 -8.49 -19.74
N LEU A 15 -24.59 -7.24 -19.54
CA LEU A 15 -25.94 -6.96 -19.01
C LEU A 15 -27.03 -7.34 -20.04
N LYS A 16 -26.82 -7.03 -21.32
CA LYS A 16 -27.75 -7.45 -22.38
C LYS A 16 -27.87 -8.98 -22.48
N ASP A 17 -26.75 -9.69 -22.38
CA ASP A 17 -26.73 -11.17 -22.35
C ASP A 17 -27.51 -11.72 -21.13
N ALA A 18 -27.56 -10.95 -20.04
CA ALA A 18 -28.35 -11.23 -18.84
C ALA A 18 -29.81 -10.74 -18.91
N ARG A 19 -30.32 -10.40 -20.11
CA ARG A 19 -31.70 -9.93 -20.38
C ARG A 19 -32.05 -8.53 -19.87
N PHE A 20 -31.06 -7.69 -19.56
CA PHE A 20 -31.32 -6.26 -19.34
C PHE A 20 -31.61 -5.57 -20.67
N ASP A 21 -32.52 -4.61 -20.66
CA ASP A 21 -32.75 -3.78 -21.85
C ASP A 21 -31.56 -2.83 -22.10
N ASP A 22 -31.48 -2.28 -23.31
CA ASP A 22 -30.37 -1.42 -23.74
C ASP A 22 -30.19 -0.20 -22.83
N GLU A 23 -31.31 0.43 -22.45
CA GLU A 23 -31.32 1.67 -21.67
C GLU A 23 -30.88 1.41 -20.23
N GLN A 24 -31.32 0.30 -19.63
CA GLN A 24 -30.87 -0.18 -18.33
C GLN A 24 -29.40 -0.56 -18.34
N ALA A 25 -28.94 -1.29 -19.36
CA ALA A 25 -27.55 -1.73 -19.46
C ALA A 25 -26.59 -0.52 -19.55
N GLU A 26 -26.94 0.48 -20.35
CA GLU A 26 -26.19 1.72 -20.46
C GLU A 26 -26.22 2.53 -19.17
N ALA A 27 -27.40 2.72 -18.56
CA ALA A 27 -27.55 3.46 -17.31
C ALA A 27 -26.73 2.85 -16.16
N ILE A 28 -26.77 1.52 -16.01
CA ILE A 28 -26.00 0.80 -14.98
C ILE A 28 -24.50 0.91 -15.27
N SER A 29 -24.09 0.80 -16.53
CA SER A 29 -22.68 0.95 -16.90
C SER A 29 -22.12 2.35 -16.60
N HIS A 30 -22.93 3.38 -16.87
CA HIS A 30 -22.58 4.77 -16.56
C HIS A 30 -22.52 5.02 -15.06
N ALA A 31 -23.51 4.58 -14.30
CA ALA A 31 -23.53 4.72 -12.84
C ALA A 31 -22.33 4.02 -12.18
N PHE A 32 -22.00 2.81 -12.65
CA PHE A 32 -20.87 2.04 -12.13
C PHE A 32 -19.52 2.69 -12.46
N ARG A 33 -19.35 3.17 -13.69
CA ARG A 33 -18.14 3.90 -14.10
C ARG A 33 -17.95 5.17 -13.28
N ASN A 34 -19.01 5.94 -13.07
CA ASN A 34 -18.95 7.17 -12.27
C ASN A 34 -18.61 6.87 -10.80
N ALA A 35 -19.25 5.87 -10.19
CA ALA A 35 -18.95 5.43 -8.83
C ALA A 35 -17.50 4.94 -8.69
N GLN A 36 -16.96 4.27 -9.70
CA GLN A 36 -15.58 3.80 -9.71
C GLN A 36 -14.56 4.94 -9.94
N GLN A 37 -14.95 6.02 -10.62
CA GLN A 37 -14.15 7.24 -10.76
C GLN A 37 -14.17 8.11 -9.49
N GLU A 38 -15.29 8.13 -8.76
CA GLU A 38 -15.43 8.84 -7.48
C GLU A 38 -14.83 8.06 -6.30
N SER A 39 -14.68 6.74 -6.44
CA SER A 39 -13.91 5.94 -5.49
C SER A 39 -12.43 6.28 -5.65
N GLU A 40 -11.94 7.25 -4.86
CA GLU A 40 -10.53 7.41 -4.55
C GLU A 40 -10.02 6.14 -3.85
N LEU A 41 -9.79 5.09 -4.63
CA LEU A 41 -9.13 3.89 -4.15
C LEU A 41 -7.72 4.31 -3.76
N ALA A 42 -7.42 4.30 -2.45
CA ALA A 42 -6.06 4.46 -1.93
C ALA A 42 -5.14 3.61 -2.81
N THR A 43 -4.27 4.28 -3.56
CA THR A 43 -3.61 3.60 -4.68
C THR A 43 -2.64 2.61 -4.07
N LYS A 44 -2.37 1.45 -4.70
CA LYS A 44 -1.27 0.56 -4.26
C LYS A 44 0.06 1.31 -4.04
N SER A 45 0.21 2.47 -4.69
CA SER A 45 1.28 3.45 -4.50
C SER A 45 1.39 3.96 -3.06
N ASP A 46 0.28 4.23 -2.38
CA ASP A 46 0.26 4.77 -1.02
C ASP A 46 0.68 3.70 -0.01
N ILE A 47 0.29 2.45 -0.25
CA ILE A 47 0.75 1.28 0.54
C ILE A 47 2.27 1.10 0.38
N ARG A 48 2.80 1.19 -0.84
CA ARG A 48 4.25 1.11 -1.09
C ARG A 48 5.03 2.27 -0.46
N LEU A 49 4.45 3.47 -0.45
CA LEU A 49 5.05 4.62 0.23
C LEU A 49 5.09 4.39 1.75
N LEU A 50 4.07 3.76 2.31
CA LEU A 50 4.00 3.44 3.73
C LEU A 50 5.01 2.34 4.11
N GLU A 51 5.13 1.28 3.29
CA GLU A 51 6.15 0.23 3.44
C GLU A 51 7.56 0.81 3.43
N GLY A 52 7.88 1.69 2.48
CA GLY A 52 9.21 2.33 2.42
C GLY A 52 9.52 3.17 3.67
N LYS A 53 8.55 3.88 4.23
CA LYS A 53 8.72 4.65 5.48
C LYS A 53 8.96 3.74 6.68
N ILE A 54 8.27 2.60 6.75
CA ILE A 54 8.44 1.61 7.82
C ILE A 54 9.83 0.97 7.76
N ASP A 55 10.30 0.60 6.57
CA ASP A 55 11.64 0.03 6.39
C ASP A 55 12.74 1.02 6.77
N THR A 56 12.57 2.29 6.41
CA THR A 56 13.53 3.35 6.78
C THR A 56 13.61 3.52 8.30
N LEU A 57 12.47 3.49 8.99
CA LEU A 57 12.40 3.59 10.45
C LEU A 57 13.02 2.35 11.13
N LYS A 58 12.73 1.16 10.61
CA LYS A 58 13.32 -0.09 11.11
C LYS A 58 14.85 -0.07 11.01
N ASN A 59 15.38 0.35 9.87
CA ASN A 59 16.83 0.47 9.66
C ASN A 59 17.46 1.48 10.62
N ALA A 60 16.79 2.62 10.88
CA ALA A 60 17.26 3.59 11.85
C ALA A 60 17.29 3.03 13.29
N ILE A 61 16.27 2.27 13.69
CA ILE A 61 16.20 1.62 15.01
C ILE A 61 17.29 0.53 15.14
N ASP A 62 17.49 -0.28 14.10
CA ASP A 62 18.51 -1.34 14.11
C ASP A 62 19.93 -0.74 14.14
N SER A 63 20.17 0.37 13.45
CA SER A 63 21.43 1.12 13.54
C SER A 63 21.65 1.65 14.96
N LEU A 64 20.62 2.23 15.57
CA LEU A 64 20.69 2.75 16.95
C LEU A 64 20.98 1.62 17.95
N ARG A 65 20.34 0.46 17.79
CA ARG A 65 20.58 -0.73 18.63
C ARG A 65 22.03 -1.20 18.55
N TRP A 66 22.63 -1.25 17.36
CA TRP A 66 24.03 -1.63 17.20
C TRP A 66 25.00 -0.62 17.83
N ILE A 67 24.76 0.68 17.65
CA ILE A 67 25.58 1.73 18.26
C ILE A 67 25.50 1.66 19.79
N LEU A 68 24.29 1.50 20.34
CA LEU A 68 24.11 1.33 21.78
C LEU A 68 24.81 0.08 22.31
N GLY A 69 24.75 -1.05 21.57
CA GLY A 69 25.49 -2.26 21.91
C GLY A 69 27.01 -2.02 22.00
N ILE A 70 27.59 -1.30 21.04
CA ILE A 70 29.00 -0.94 21.04
C ILE A 70 29.34 -0.04 22.23
N ILE A 71 28.52 0.97 22.52
CA ILE A 71 28.74 1.88 23.66
C ILE A 71 28.71 1.10 24.98
N VAL A 72 27.72 0.22 25.15
CA VAL A 72 27.60 -0.63 26.35
C VAL A 72 28.84 -1.51 26.50
N ILE A 73 29.32 -2.13 25.42
CA ILE A 73 30.55 -2.94 25.43
C ILE A 73 31.76 -2.08 25.84
N LEU A 74 31.92 -0.88 25.26
CA LEU A 74 33.03 0.02 25.55
C LEU A 74 33.01 0.53 27.00
N VAL A 75 31.83 0.74 27.59
CA VAL A 75 31.70 1.23 28.96
C VAL A 75 31.81 0.10 29.99
N ILE A 76 31.20 -1.05 29.73
CA ILE A 76 31.12 -2.14 30.72
C ILE A 76 32.42 -2.95 30.78
N ILE A 77 33.09 -3.22 29.65
CA ILE A 77 34.35 -3.99 29.63
C ILE A 77 35.45 -3.42 30.56
N PRO A 78 35.78 -2.11 30.53
CA PRO A 78 36.82 -1.57 31.40
C PRO A 78 36.44 -1.66 32.88
N ILE A 79 35.16 -1.43 33.23
CA ILE A 79 34.68 -1.53 34.61
C ILE A 79 34.84 -2.96 35.15
N ILE A 80 34.56 -3.98 34.33
CA ILE A 80 34.75 -5.38 34.74
C ILE A 80 36.25 -5.70 34.93
N LYS A 81 37.12 -5.17 34.06
CA LYS A 81 38.57 -5.33 34.18
C LYS A 81 39.14 -4.64 35.41
N ASP A 82 38.58 -3.50 35.81
CA ASP A 82 39.01 -2.80 37.02
C ASP A 82 38.50 -3.48 38.31
N LEU A 83 37.51 -4.38 38.20
CA LEU A 83 36.90 -5.11 39.32
C LEU A 83 37.53 -6.49 39.60
N PHE A 84 38.32 -7.04 38.67
CA PHE A 84 38.91 -8.39 38.73
C PHE A 84 40.44 -8.33 38.62
#